data_AF-A0A182HYT6-F1
#
_entry.id   AF-A0A182HYT6-F1
#
_cell.length_a   1.000
_cell.length_b   1.000
_cell.length_c   1.000
_cell.angle_alpha   90.00
_cell.angle_beta   90.00
_cell.angle_gamma   90.00
#
_symmetry.space_group_name_H-M   'P 1'
#
loop_
_entity.id
_entity.type
_entity.pdbx_description
1 polymer ?
#
loop_
_entity_poly.entity_id
_entity_poly.type
_entity_poly.pdbx_seq_one_letter_code
_entity_poly.pdbx_strand_id
1 'polypeptide(L)'
;MTKLFEWFMAAACFFSVYFAIVLRQVKHPLLDEYMLEIQLSPLFLVLLFGIFSATVVLYRTFTFNNCEEAAKELMEQIKEAKADLRSKGLVLSD
;
A
#
# COMPACT_ATOMS: atom_id res chain seq x y z
N MET A 1 -7.30 14.75 -18.27
CA MET A 1 -6.42 13.56 -18.22
C MET A 1 -6.66 12.85 -16.90
N THR A 2 -6.90 11.54 -16.89
CA THR A 2 -7.05 10.79 -15.63
C THR A 2 -5.67 10.61 -14.99
N LYS A 3 -5.60 10.56 -13.66
CA LYS A 3 -4.33 10.32 -12.94
C LYS A 3 -3.64 9.03 -13.39
N LEU A 4 -4.43 8.01 -13.76
CA LEU A 4 -3.94 6.78 -14.35
C LEU A 4 -3.08 7.02 -15.60
N PHE A 5 -3.55 7.87 -16.51
CA PHE A 5 -2.84 8.16 -17.76
C PHE A 5 -1.52 8.90 -17.52
N GLU A 6 -1.50 9.83 -16.55
CA GLU A 6 -0.26 10.52 -16.14
C GLU A 6 0.80 9.51 -15.65
N TRP A 7 0.41 8.55 -14.82
CA TRP A 7 1.32 7.52 -14.31
C TRP A 7 1.77 6.54 -15.40
N PHE A 8 0.88 6.13 -16.31
CA PHE A 8 1.26 5.31 -17.46
C PHE A 8 2.28 6.00 -18.35
N MET A 9 2.12 7.29 -18.60
CA MET A 9 3.04 8.06 -19.43
C MET A 9 4.41 8.19 -18.76
N ALA A 10 4.45 8.44 -17.45
CA ALA A 10 5.69 8.45 -16.68
C ALA A 10 6.40 7.08 -16.70
N ALA A 11 5.65 5.99 -16.49
CA ALA A 11 6.18 4.63 -16.55
C ALA A 11 6.73 4.29 -17.95
N ALA A 12 6.00 4.64 -19.01
CA ALA A 12 6.44 4.42 -20.38
C ALA A 12 7.75 5.15 -20.71
N CYS A 13 7.89 6.39 -20.22
CA CYS A 13 9.13 7.17 -20.38
C CYS A 13 10.31 6.54 -19.64
N PHE A 14 10.08 6.03 -18.43
CA PHE A 14 11.12 5.33 -17.68
C PHE A 14 11.54 4.02 -18.36
N PHE A 15 10.56 3.19 -18.74
CA PHE A 15 10.84 1.91 -19.37
C PHE A 15 11.47 2.05 -20.75
N SER A 16 11.14 3.08 -21.53
CA SER A 16 11.76 3.29 -22.85
C SER A 16 13.28 3.49 -22.74
N VAL A 17 13.73 4.28 -21.77
CA VAL A 17 15.17 4.48 -21.49
C VAL A 17 15.81 3.19 -21.00
N TYR A 18 15.16 2.49 -20.07
CA TYR A 18 15.65 1.21 -19.54
C TYR A 18 15.83 0.16 -20.65
N PHE A 19 14.82 -0.04 -21.50
CA PHE A 19 14.89 -0.99 -22.60
C PHE A 19 15.93 -0.61 -23.65
N ALA A 20 16.12 0.69 -23.95
CA ALA A 20 17.18 1.13 -24.86
C ALA A 20 18.57 0.73 -24.36
N ILE A 21 18.81 0.80 -23.04
CA ILE A 21 20.06 0.37 -22.40
C ILE A 21 20.20 -1.16 -22.43
N VAL A 22 19.16 -1.89 -22.01
CA VAL A 22 19.18 -3.37 -21.96
C VAL A 22 19.33 -4.00 -23.34
N LEU A 23 18.70 -3.41 -24.38
CA LEU A 23 18.83 -3.86 -25.77
C LEU A 23 20.17 -3.44 -26.41
N ARG A 24 21.09 -2.85 -25.64
CA ARG A 24 22.41 -2.38 -26.09
C ARG A 24 22.35 -1.39 -27.26
N GLN A 25 21.27 -0.61 -27.35
CA GLN A 25 21.18 0.48 -28.34
C GLN A 25 22.13 1.62 -27.99
N VAL A 26 22.48 1.76 -26.70
CA VAL A 26 23.46 2.70 -26.19
C VAL A 26 24.73 1.92 -25.81
N LYS A 27 25.84 2.21 -26.49
CA LYS A 27 27.15 1.61 -26.18
C LYS A 27 27.97 2.57 -25.34
N HIS A 28 28.25 2.21 -24.10
CA HIS A 28 29.10 2.98 -23.21
C HIS A 28 29.87 2.03 -22.29
N PRO A 29 31.19 2.22 -22.10
CA PRO A 29 32.03 1.27 -21.35
C PRO A 29 31.55 1.01 -19.92
N LEU A 30 31.03 2.03 -19.22
CA LEU A 30 30.46 1.88 -17.88
C LEU A 30 29.16 1.06 -17.86
N LEU A 31 28.32 1.14 -18.90
CA LEU A 31 27.07 0.38 -18.96
C LEU A 31 27.34 -1.09 -19.27
N ASP A 32 28.37 -1.37 -20.07
CA ASP A 32 28.79 -2.74 -20.39
C ASP A 32 29.41 -3.45 -19.17
N GLU A 33 30.12 -2.73 -18.32
CA GLU A 33 30.69 -3.26 -17.07
C GLU A 33 29.61 -3.70 -16.07
N TYR A 34 28.57 -2.86 -15.87
CA TYR A 34 27.49 -3.11 -14.91
C TYR A 34 26.19 -3.66 -15.54
N MET A 35 26.28 -4.28 -16.71
CA MET A 35 25.10 -4.71 -17.47
C MET A 35 24.25 -5.75 -16.71
N LEU A 36 24.89 -6.63 -15.93
CA LEU A 36 24.19 -7.64 -15.14
C LEU A 36 23.37 -7.01 -14.01
N GLU A 37 23.95 -6.03 -13.31
CA GLU A 37 23.30 -5.27 -12.25
C GLU A 37 22.12 -4.46 -12.81
N ILE A 38 22.30 -3.83 -13.97
CA ILE A 38 21.23 -3.10 -14.67
C ILE A 38 20.10 -4.05 -15.04
N GLN A 39 20.40 -5.22 -15.61
CA GLN A 39 19.38 -6.20 -16.00
C GLN A 39 18.62 -6.78 -14.80
N LEU A 40 19.29 -6.94 -13.66
CA LEU A 40 18.68 -7.41 -12.40
C LEU A 40 18.01 -6.27 -11.61
N SER A 41 18.26 -5.02 -11.94
CA SER A 41 17.72 -3.85 -11.22
C SER A 41 16.20 -3.86 -11.03
N PRO A 42 15.35 -4.32 -11.98
CA PRO A 42 13.90 -4.37 -11.76
C PRO A 42 13.52 -5.36 -10.66
N LEU A 43 14.24 -6.48 -10.55
CA LEU A 43 14.01 -7.48 -9.52
C LEU A 43 14.34 -6.92 -8.14
N PHE A 44 15.47 -6.22 -8.01
CA PHE A 44 15.84 -5.53 -6.78
C PHE A 44 14.82 -4.46 -6.39
N LEU A 45 14.30 -3.70 -7.37
CA LEU A 45 13.28 -2.67 -7.15
C LEU A 45 11.98 -3.28 -6.57
N VAL A 46 11.51 -4.39 -7.14
CA VAL A 46 10.32 -5.10 -6.65
C VAL A 46 10.56 -5.68 -5.26
N LEU A 47 11.74 -6.25 -5.01
CA LEU A 47 12.10 -6.81 -3.70
C LEU A 47 12.11 -5.74 -2.61
N LEU A 48 12.78 -4.61 -2.87
CA LEU A 48 12.84 -3.47 -1.93
C LEU A 48 11.45 -2.89 -1.68
N PHE A 49 10.64 -2.72 -2.72
CA PHE A 49 9.26 -2.27 -2.59
C PHE A 49 8.41 -3.25 -1.76
N GLY A 50 8.59 -4.56 -1.95
CA GLY A 50 7.91 -5.60 -1.19
C GLY A 50 8.26 -5.57 0.29
N ILE A 51 9.55 -5.49 0.61
CA ILE A 51 10.04 -5.37 1.99
C ILE A 51 9.49 -4.09 2.63
N PHE A 52 9.61 -2.95 1.95
CA PHE A 52 9.12 -1.67 2.46
C PHE A 52 7.61 -1.73 2.73
N SER A 53 6.82 -2.26 1.79
CA SER A 53 5.37 -2.40 1.94
C SER A 53 5.01 -3.29 3.12
N ALA A 54 5.68 -4.44 3.26
CA ALA A 54 5.47 -5.35 4.39
C ALA A 54 5.83 -4.68 5.73
N THR A 55 6.97 -3.98 5.79
CA THR A 55 7.37 -3.24 6.99
C THR A 55 6.36 -2.17 7.37
N VAL A 56 5.84 -1.41 6.40
CA VAL A 56 4.83 -0.37 6.66
C VAL A 56 3.53 -0.98 7.17
N VAL A 57 3.07 -2.07 6.57
CA VAL A 57 1.85 -2.77 7.02
C VAL A 57 2.06 -3.28 8.45
N LEU A 58 3.13 -4.02 8.71
CA LEU A 58 3.43 -4.54 10.05
C LEU A 58 3.53 -3.43 11.08
N TYR A 59 4.30 -2.37 10.80
CA TYR A 59 4.47 -1.24 11.71
C TYR A 59 3.13 -0.57 12.04
N ARG A 60 2.28 -0.33 11.03
CA ARG A 60 0.96 0.27 11.24
C ARG A 60 0.01 -0.64 12.00
N THR A 61 0.04 -1.95 11.74
CA THR A 61 -0.77 -2.92 12.48
C THR A 61 -0.31 -3.03 13.93
N PHE A 62 1.00 -3.11 14.19
CA PHE A 62 1.53 -3.17 15.55
C PHE A 62 1.32 -1.89 16.35
N THR A 63 1.33 -0.73 15.68
CA THR A 63 1.09 0.59 16.31
C THR A 63 -0.40 0.92 16.38
N PHE A 64 -1.29 0.05 15.89
CA PHE A 64 -2.73 0.24 16.03
C PHE A 64 -3.08 0.08 17.51
N ASN A 65 -3.24 1.21 18.21
CA ASN A 65 -3.51 1.22 19.64
C ASN A 65 -4.84 0.52 19.90
N ASN A 66 -4.87 -0.41 20.85
CA ASN A 66 -6.11 -1.08 21.22
C ASN A 66 -7.03 -0.05 21.88
N CYS A 67 -8.05 0.42 21.14
CA CYS A 67 -9.06 1.35 21.65
C CYS A 67 -10.08 0.61 22.54
N GLU A 68 -9.61 -0.04 23.60
CA GLU A 68 -10.47 -0.79 24.52
C GLU A 68 -11.48 0.13 25.22
N GLU A 69 -11.08 1.34 25.59
CA GLU A 69 -11.98 2.32 26.20
C GLU A 69 -13.08 2.77 25.23
N ALA A 70 -12.74 3.11 23.99
CA ALA A 70 -13.74 3.49 22.99
C ALA A 70 -14.70 2.34 22.67
N ALA A 71 -14.22 1.09 22.68
CA ALA A 71 -15.06 -0.09 22.53
C ALA A 71 -16.02 -0.27 23.73
N LYS A 72 -15.55 -0.05 24.95
CA LYS A 72 -16.39 -0.10 26.18
C LYS A 72 -17.45 0.99 26.18
N GLU A 73 -17.06 2.24 25.89
CA GLU A 73 -17.98 3.38 25.81
C GLU A 73 -19.07 3.15 24.76
N LEU A 74 -18.69 2.66 23.57
CA LEU A 74 -19.63 2.34 22.51
C LEU A 74 -20.62 1.24 22.93
N MET A 75 -20.14 0.20 23.63
CA MET A 75 -21.01 -0.87 24.12
C MET A 75 -22.00 -0.38 25.19
N GLU A 76 -21.60 0.58 26.02
CA GLU A 76 -22.49 1.21 27.00
C GLU A 76 -23.58 2.04 26.32
N GLN A 77 -23.22 2.85 25.32
CA GLN A 77 -24.19 3.59 24.51
C GLN A 77 -25.19 2.68 23.78
N ILE A 78 -24.73 1.53 23.26
CA ILE A 78 -25.62 0.53 22.63
C ILE A 78 -26.61 -0.02 23.66
N LYS A 79 -26.17 -0.29 24.89
CA LYS A 79 -27.03 -0.80 25.96
C LYS A 79 -28.09 0.22 26.36
N GLU A 80 -27.71 1.48 26.51
CA GLU A 80 -28.64 2.58 26.80
C GLU A 80 -29.65 2.78 25.67
N ALA A 81 -29.20 2.80 24.42
CA ALA A 81 -30.08 2.91 23.25
C ALA A 81 -31.06 1.73 23.15
N LYS A 82 -30.61 0.49 23.40
CA LYS A 82 -31.50 -0.68 23.46
C LYS A 82 -32.55 -0.53 24.58
N ALA A 83 -32.18 0.01 25.74
CA ALA A 83 -33.11 0.24 26.84
C ALA A 83 -34.14 1.33 26.53
N ASP A 84 -33.72 2.44 25.92
CA ASP A 84 -34.61 3.52 25.48
C ASP A 84 -35.61 3.01 24.42
N LEU A 85 -35.17 2.22 23.45
CA LEU A 85 -36.05 1.63 22.44
C LEU A 85 -37.06 0.64 23.04
N ARG A 86 -36.63 -0.18 24.02
CA ARG A 86 -37.56 -1.05 24.77
C ARG A 86 -38.58 -0.24 25.55
N SER A 87 -38.19 0.88 26.14
CA SER A 87 -39.14 1.79 26.83
C SER A 87 -40.18 2.39 25.88
N LYS A 88 -39.83 2.54 24.60
CA LYS A 88 -40.72 3.00 23.51
C LYS A 88 -41.51 1.86 22.84
N GLY A 89 -41.43 0.64 23.36
CA GLY A 89 -42.18 -0.53 22.86
C GLY A 89 -41.56 -1.25 21.65
N LEU A 90 -40.32 -0.91 21.27
CA LEU A 90 -39.60 -1.55 20.18
C LEU A 90 -38.66 -2.63 20.73
N VAL A 91 -38.89 -3.89 20.37
CA VAL A 91 -38.08 -5.02 20.81
C VAL A 91 -37.05 -5.36 19.73
N LEU A 92 -35.79 -5.00 19.98
CA LEU A 92 -34.64 -5.50 19.21
C LEU A 92 -34.16 -6.81 19.84
N SER A 93 -33.98 -7.85 19.01
CA SER A 93 -33.37 -9.12 19.42
C SER A 93 -31.94 -8.88 19.91
N ASP A 94 -31.54 -9.64 20.93
CA ASP A 94 -30.25 -9.47 21.61
C ASP A 94 -29.04 -9.85 20.73
#